data_AF-K9V2C4-F1
#
_entry.id   AF-K9V2C4-F1
#
_cell.length_a   1.000
_cell.length_b   1.000
_cell.length_c   1.000
_cell.angle_alpha   90.00
_cell.angle_beta   90.00
_cell.angle_gamma   90.00
#
_symmetry.space_group_name_H-M   'P 1'
#
loop_
_entity.id
_entity.type
_entity.pdbx_description
1 polymer ?
#
loop_
_entity_poly.entity_id
_entity_poly.type
_entity_poly.pdbx_seq_one_letter_code
_entity_poly.pdbx_strand_id
1 'polypeptide(L)' 'MLKQQLQQEGDLIGISMLTELGNQAVQLGLIAGHGYHGGKYEILRKGQVILLAPQEAKTYLLNLIAELEK' A
#
# COMPACT_ATOMS: atom_id res chain seq x y z
N MET A 1 7.89 -20.83 -17.71
CA MET A 1 8.62 -19.54 -17.80
C MET A 1 7.67 -18.37 -17.99
N LEU A 2 6.78 -18.35 -19.01
CA LEU A 2 5.84 -17.23 -19.25
C LEU A 2 4.93 -16.85 -18.06
N LYS A 3 4.40 -17.82 -17.31
CA LYS A 3 3.57 -17.56 -16.11
C LYS A 3 4.33 -16.85 -14.99
N GLN A 4 5.61 -17.18 -14.80
CA GLN A 4 6.45 -16.54 -13.78
C GLN A 4 6.81 -15.11 -14.16
N GLN A 5 7.05 -14.84 -15.46
CA GLN A 5 7.30 -13.48 -15.95
C GLN A 5 6.07 -12.59 -15.81
N LEU A 6 4.87 -13.11 -16.15
CA LEU A 6 3.61 -12.38 -15.96
C LEU A 6 3.30 -12.10 -14.48
N GLN A 7 3.65 -13.03 -13.58
CA GLN A 7 3.53 -12.82 -12.14
C GLN A 7 4.50 -11.75 -11.64
N GLN A 8 5.77 -11.80 -12.07
CA GLN A 8 6.77 -10.80 -11.70
C GLN A 8 6.42 -9.40 -12.22
N GLU A 9 5.93 -9.28 -13.45
CA GLU A 9 5.45 -8.00 -14.00
C GLU A 9 4.23 -7.47 -13.22
N GLY A 10 3.27 -8.35 -12.88
CA GLY A 10 2.12 -8.00 -12.04
C GLY A 10 2.51 -7.59 -10.61
N ASP A 11 3.51 -8.25 -10.03
CA ASP A 11 4.04 -7.93 -8.70
C ASP A 11 4.76 -6.58 -8.69
N LEU A 12 5.52 -6.26 -9.74
CA LEU A 12 6.18 -4.96 -9.91
C LEU A 12 5.16 -3.82 -10.04
N ILE A 13 4.10 -4.02 -10.83
CA ILE A 13 3.00 -3.05 -10.96
C ILE A 13 2.27 -2.87 -9.61
N GLY A 14 2.02 -3.97 -8.89
CA GLY A 14 1.37 -3.95 -7.58
C GLY A 14 2.17 -3.17 -6.53
N ILE A 15 3.50 -3.36 -6.49
CA ILE A 15 4.40 -2.64 -5.58
C ILE A 15 4.48 -1.15 -5.93
N SER A 16 4.55 -0.81 -7.23
CA SER A 16 4.55 0.60 -7.67
C SER A 16 3.28 1.31 -7.22
N MET A 17 2.12 0.68 -7.43
CA MET A 17 0.83 1.26 -7.07
C MET A 17 0.66 1.43 -5.54
N LEU A 18 1.12 0.47 -4.74
CA LEU A 18 1.12 0.60 -3.28
C LEU A 18 1.99 1.75 -2.80
N THR A 19 3.16 1.90 -3.40
CA THR A 19 4.09 2.99 -3.07
C THR A 19 3.46 4.34 -3.37
N GLU A 20 2.79 4.49 -4.51
CA GLU A 20 2.06 5.71 -4.89
C GLU A 20 0.92 6.02 -3.92
N LEU A 21 0.07 5.04 -3.61
CA LEU A 21 -1.03 5.20 -2.66
C LEU A 21 -0.53 5.55 -1.25
N GLY A 22 0.54 4.91 -0.80
CA GLY A 22 1.17 5.20 0.48
C GLY A 22 1.71 6.62 0.54
N ASN A 23 2.40 7.07 -0.51
CA ASN A 23 2.91 8.43 -0.62
C ASN A 23 1.79 9.47 -0.62
N GLN A 24 0.71 9.21 -1.38
CA GLN A 24 -0.46 10.06 -1.39
C GLN A 24 -1.11 10.14 0.01
N ALA A 25 -1.27 9.02 0.71
CA ALA A 25 -1.82 9.00 2.07
C ALA A 25 -0.95 9.76 3.08
N VAL A 26 0.39 9.75 2.93
CA VAL A 26 1.32 10.56 3.73
C VAL A 26 1.15 12.04 3.41
N GLN A 27 1.10 12.42 2.13
CA GLN A 27 0.92 13.81 1.69
C GLN A 27 -0.40 14.42 2.19
N LEU A 28 -1.46 13.61 2.26
CA LEU A 28 -2.76 14.00 2.80
C LEU A 28 -2.82 14.00 4.33
N GLY A 29 -1.74 13.60 5.03
CA GLY A 29 -1.71 13.53 6.49
C GLY A 29 -2.57 12.40 7.09
N LEU A 30 -3.00 11.44 6.29
CA LEU A 30 -3.88 10.33 6.70
C LEU A 30 -3.10 9.24 7.45
N ILE A 31 -1.82 9.08 7.10
CA ILE A 31 -0.85 8.17 7.75
C ILE A 31 0.47 8.92 7.96
N ALA A 32 1.26 8.50 8.94
CA ALA A 32 2.57 9.07 9.22
C ALA A 32 3.69 8.43 8.38
N GLY A 33 3.47 7.22 7.84
CA GLY A 33 4.45 6.53 7.02
C GLY A 33 3.99 5.16 6.57
N HIS A 34 4.72 4.59 5.62
CA HIS A 34 4.48 3.25 5.09
C HIS A 34 5.79 2.57 4.66
N GLY A 35 5.76 1.26 4.49
CA GLY A 35 6.90 0.48 4.03
C GLY A 35 6.55 -0.97 3.75
N TYR A 36 7.45 -1.71 3.10
CA TYR A 36 7.30 -3.14 2.90
C TYR A 36 8.39 -3.89 3.66
N HIS A 37 8.00 -4.74 4.61
CA HIS A 37 8.91 -5.49 5.46
C HIS A 37 8.37 -6.90 5.72
N GLY A 38 9.22 -7.92 5.58
CA GLY A 38 8.88 -9.30 5.95
C GLY A 38 7.69 -9.91 5.20
N GLY A 39 7.45 -9.50 3.94
CA GLY A 39 6.31 -9.99 3.16
C GLY A 39 4.98 -9.26 3.41
N LYS A 40 5.00 -8.24 4.27
CA LYS A 40 3.84 -7.44 4.64
C LYS A 40 4.09 -5.97 4.37
N TYR A 41 3.01 -5.26 4.13
CA TYR A 41 3.01 -3.82 4.01
C TYR A 41 2.64 -3.21 5.36
N GLU A 42 3.49 -2.29 5.82
CA GLU A 42 3.38 -1.61 7.10
C GLU A 42 2.78 -0.22 6.87
N ILE A 43 1.80 0.14 7.69
CA ILE A 43 1.14 1.46 7.66
C ILE A 43 1.15 2.02 9.07
N LEU A 44 1.79 3.17 9.27
CA LEU A 44 1.81 3.88 10.54
C LEU A 44 0.67 4.91 10.57
N ARG A 45 -0.38 4.64 11.33
CA ARG A 45 -1.55 5.53 11.44
C ARG A 45 -1.90 5.76 12.90
N LYS A 46 -2.04 7.02 13.32
CA LYS A 46 -2.44 7.41 14.69
C LYS A 46 -1.61 6.72 15.79
N GLY A 47 -0.30 6.58 15.57
CA GLY A 47 0.61 5.94 16.53
C GLY A 47 0.55 4.40 16.55
N GLN A 48 -0.21 3.77 15.66
CA GLN A 48 -0.32 2.31 15.54
C GLN A 48 0.28 1.82 14.23
N VAL A 49 0.93 0.65 14.27
CA VAL A 49 1.42 -0.05 13.09
C VAL A 49 0.38 -1.07 12.66
N ILE A 50 -0.08 -0.96 11.41
CA ILE A 50 -1.00 -1.89 10.78
C ILE A 50 -0.18 -2.68 9.75
N LEU A 51 -0.18 -4.01 9.90
CA LEU A 51 0.52 -4.92 8.99
C LEU A 51 -0.50 -5.66 8.13
N LEU A 52 -0.41 -5.50 6.82
CA LEU A 52 -1.37 -6.06 5.86
C LEU A 52 -0.63 -6.83 4.77
N ALA A 53 -1.29 -7.81 4.15
CA ALA A 53 -0.82 -8.31 2.87
C ALA A 53 -0.89 -7.19 1.82
N PRO A 54 -0.02 -7.18 0.78
CA PRO A 54 -0.02 -6.13 -0.26
C PRO A 54 -1.42 -5.80 -0.82
N GLN A 55 -2.21 -6.84 -1.11
CA GLN A 55 -3.55 -6.66 -1.66
C GLN A 55 -4.52 -5.99 -0.67
N GLU A 56 -4.42 -6.31 0.62
CA GLU A 56 -5.23 -5.70 1.67
C GLU A 56 -4.80 -4.25 1.92
N ALA A 57 -3.49 -3.99 1.90
CA ALA A 57 -2.94 -2.64 2.04
C ALA A 57 -3.42 -1.72 0.93
N LYS A 58 -3.51 -2.23 -0.32
CA LYS A 58 -4.02 -1.48 -1.46
C LYS A 58 -5.46 -1.04 -1.21
N THR A 59 -6.33 -1.97 -0.85
CA THR A 59 -7.74 -1.69 -0.53
C THR A 59 -7.87 -0.72 0.64
N TYR A 60 -7.06 -0.91 1.68
CA TYR A 60 -7.06 -0.04 2.86
C TYR A 60 -6.69 1.41 2.50
N LEU A 61 -5.62 1.62 1.74
CA LEU A 61 -5.16 2.96 1.35
C LEU A 61 -6.16 3.66 0.42
N LEU A 62 -6.75 2.94 -0.54
CA LEU A 62 -7.79 3.48 -1.42
C LEU A 62 -9.01 3.96 -0.64
N ASN A 63 -9.51 3.14 0.30
CA ASN A 63 -10.64 3.51 1.14
C ASN A 63 -10.31 4.72 2.02
N LEU A 64 -9.11 4.74 2.59
CA LEU A 64 -8.65 5.83 3.45
C LEU A 64 -8.58 7.17 2.70
N ILE A 65 -8.13 7.17 1.46
CA ILE A 65 -8.08 8.36 0.61
C ILE A 65 -9.50 8.80 0.22
N ALA A 66 -10.37 7.85 -0.17
CA ALA A 66 -11.75 8.14 -0.55
C ALA A 66 -12.61 8.69 0.62
N GLU A 67 -12.26 8.38 1.88
CA GLU A 67 -12.90 8.97 3.06
C GLU A 67 -12.67 10.48 3.18
N LEU A 68 -11.58 11.02 2.62
CA LEU A 68 -11.28 12.46 2.66
C LEU A 68 -12.10 13.27 1.64
N GLU A 69 -12.52 12.64 0.55
CA GLU A 69 -13.28 13.30 -0.53
C GLU A 69 -14.80 13.40 -0.24
N LYS A 70 -15.25 12.90 0.91
CA LYS A 70 -16.65 12.96 1.38
C LYS A 70 -16.87 14.11 2.34
#